data_AF-A0A6M3MDL7-F1
#
_entry.id   AF-A0A6M3MDL7-F1
#
_cell.length_a   1.000
_cell.length_b   1.000
_cell.length_c   1.000
_cell.angle_alpha   90.00
_cell.angle_beta   90.00
_cell.angle_gamma   90.00
#
_symmetry.space_group_name_H-M   'P 1'
#
loop_
_entity.id
_entity.type
_entity.pdbx_description
1 polymer ?
#
loop_
_entity_poly.entity_id
_entity_poly.type
_entity_poly.pdbx_seq_one_letter_code
_entity_poly.pdbx_strand_id
1 'polypeptide(L)'
;MIRKRKLLILIGLSVLMLLAVVMSAYQMAEAYVLPTELTVYLHPDEGMNGTEALVMVRVQPESGYSIFYLYVFYDGAPLIERQPSEEAWWWELTSKRYAYSWDLEITIPADSMSGNHTVDVWLEYALGRFIKCEAT
;
A
#
# COMPACT_ATOMS: atom_id res chain seq x y z
N MET A 1 48.84 29.94 5.34
CA MET A 1 47.46 30.30 5.79
C MET A 1 46.35 29.86 4.82
N ILE A 2 46.50 30.12 3.51
CA ILE A 2 45.46 29.86 2.49
C ILE A 2 45.06 28.37 2.35
N ARG A 3 46.00 27.42 2.48
CA ARG A 3 45.70 25.96 2.41
C ARG A 3 44.79 25.47 3.54
N LYS A 4 44.94 26.00 4.76
CA LYS A 4 44.10 25.61 5.92
C LYS A 4 42.66 26.09 5.77
N ARG A 5 42.46 27.29 5.19
CA ARG A 5 41.11 27.83 4.90
C ARG A 5 40.39 27.02 3.81
N LYS A 6 41.09 26.62 2.74
CA LYS A 6 40.50 25.78 1.69
C LYS A 6 40.08 24.40 2.21
N LEU A 7 40.88 23.81 3.12
CA LEU A 7 40.57 22.53 3.74
C LEU A 7 39.30 22.61 4.62
N LEU A 8 39.17 23.67 5.43
CA LEU A 8 37.97 23.89 6.27
C LEU A 8 36.70 24.04 5.44
N ILE A 9 36.77 24.73 4.29
CA ILE A 9 35.62 24.88 3.39
C ILE A 9 35.22 23.54 2.78
N LEU A 10 36.19 22.73 2.36
CA LEU A 10 35.93 21.39 1.81
C LEU A 10 35.27 20.45 2.82
N ILE A 11 35.74 20.48 4.09
CA ILE A 11 35.13 19.70 5.17
C ILE A 11 33.70 20.20 5.45
N GLY A 12 33.49 21.52 5.51
CA GLY A 12 32.16 22.09 5.69
C GLY A 12 31.18 21.68 4.60
N LEU A 13 31.61 21.70 3.32
CA LEU A 13 30.78 21.30 2.19
C LEU A 13 30.44 19.80 2.20
N SER A 14 31.38 18.96 2.58
CA SER A 14 31.15 17.50 2.66
C SER A 14 30.23 17.13 3.82
N VAL A 15 30.33 17.81 4.97
CA VAL A 15 29.37 17.67 6.08
C VAL A 15 27.98 18.15 5.68
N LEU A 16 27.89 19.27 4.94
CA LEU A 16 26.61 19.81 4.47
C LEU A 16 25.92 18.87 3.46
N MET A 17 26.68 18.29 2.53
CA MET A 17 26.18 17.27 1.61
C MET A 17 25.70 16.03 2.36
N LEU A 18 26.46 15.56 3.35
CA LEU A 18 26.06 14.40 4.14
C LEU A 18 24.76 14.65 4.91
N LEU A 19 24.62 15.84 5.52
CA LEU A 19 23.38 16.25 6.18
C LEU A 19 22.20 16.31 5.21
N ALA A 20 22.39 16.85 4.01
CA ALA A 20 21.33 16.90 2.99
C ALA A 20 20.87 15.49 2.58
N VAL A 21 21.80 14.54 2.41
CA VAL A 21 21.49 13.14 2.07
C VAL A 21 20.76 12.45 3.22
N VAL A 22 21.19 12.67 4.47
CA VAL A 22 20.53 12.10 5.66
C VAL A 22 19.12 12.67 5.82
N MET A 23 18.92 13.97 5.61
CA MET A 23 17.59 14.58 5.67
C MET A 23 16.66 14.10 4.55
N SER A 24 17.16 13.91 3.33
CA SER A 24 16.34 13.33 2.25
C SER A 24 15.97 11.87 2.52
N ALA A 25 16.87 11.09 3.14
CA ALA A 25 16.58 9.73 3.55
C ALA A 25 15.55 9.69 4.68
N TYR A 26 15.62 10.63 5.63
CA TYR A 26 14.64 10.77 6.70
C TYR A 26 13.25 11.17 6.18
N GLN A 27 13.18 12.11 5.25
CA GLN A 27 11.90 12.52 4.64
C GLN A 27 11.25 11.40 3.82
N MET A 28 12.05 10.55 3.16
CA MET A 28 11.54 9.36 2.48
C MET A 28 11.03 8.30 3.47
N ALA A 29 11.61 8.23 4.67
CA ALA A 29 11.19 7.32 5.74
C ALA A 29 9.98 7.84 6.54
N GLU A 30 9.82 9.16 6.69
CA GLU A 30 8.72 9.80 7.42
C GLU A 30 7.42 9.91 6.60
N ALA A 31 7.47 9.70 5.28
CA ALA A 31 6.29 9.80 4.42
C ALA A 31 5.22 8.72 4.64
N TYR A 32 5.45 7.69 5.46
CA TYR A 32 4.58 6.49 5.46
C TYR A 32 4.26 5.92 6.84
N VAL A 33 3.81 6.79 7.75
CA VAL A 33 3.27 6.41 9.06
C VAL A 33 1.79 6.79 9.22
N LEU A 34 1.22 7.56 8.28
CA LEU A 34 -0.14 8.05 8.40
C LEU A 34 -1.15 6.94 8.02
N PRO A 35 -2.24 6.77 8.81
CA PRO A 35 -3.26 5.77 8.54
C PRO A 35 -3.79 5.93 7.12
N THR A 36 -3.87 4.82 6.40
CA THR A 36 -4.45 4.77 5.07
C THR A 36 -5.85 4.21 5.21
N GLU A 37 -6.84 4.93 4.70
CA GLU A 37 -8.22 4.43 4.71
C GLU A 37 -8.36 3.35 3.65
N LEU A 38 -8.66 2.14 4.09
CA LEU A 38 -8.89 0.96 3.27
C LEU A 38 -10.37 0.62 3.36
N THR A 39 -11.05 0.66 2.22
CA THR A 39 -12.44 0.22 2.10
C THR A 39 -12.51 -1.00 1.21
N VAL A 40 -13.19 -2.04 1.69
CA VAL A 40 -13.38 -3.30 0.97
C VAL A 40 -14.87 -3.52 0.79
N TYR A 41 -15.28 -3.83 -0.43
CA TYR A 41 -16.63 -4.25 -0.75
C TYR A 41 -16.58 -5.63 -1.39
N LEU A 42 -17.42 -6.54 -0.90
CA LEU A 42 -17.61 -7.87 -1.48
C LEU A 42 -18.98 -7.90 -2.17
N HIS A 43 -19.07 -8.50 -3.34
CA HIS A 43 -20.36 -8.75 -4.00
C HIS A 43 -20.38 -10.12 -4.71
N PRO A 44 -21.37 -10.99 -4.44
CA PRO A 44 -22.42 -10.83 -3.43
C PRO A 44 -21.83 -10.84 -2.01
N ASP A 45 -22.49 -10.15 -1.08
CA ASP A 45 -22.06 -9.99 0.32
C ASP A 45 -21.88 -11.35 1.02
N GLU A 46 -22.67 -12.35 0.60
CA GLU A 46 -22.50 -13.76 0.94
C GLU A 46 -22.54 -14.60 -0.35
N GLY A 47 -21.52 -15.44 -0.56
CA GLY A 47 -21.39 -16.29 -1.74
C GLY A 47 -21.62 -17.75 -1.41
N MET A 48 -22.21 -18.50 -2.34
CA MET A 48 -22.19 -19.97 -2.27
C MET A 48 -20.77 -20.47 -2.59
N ASN A 49 -20.36 -21.56 -1.96
CA ASN A 49 -19.04 -22.13 -2.22
C ASN A 49 -18.91 -22.52 -3.70
N GLY A 50 -17.76 -22.24 -4.31
CA GLY A 50 -17.53 -22.51 -5.73
C GLY A 50 -18.08 -21.45 -6.69
N THR A 51 -18.57 -20.30 -6.20
CA THR A 51 -19.01 -19.19 -7.06
C THR A 51 -17.98 -18.06 -7.15
N GLU A 52 -18.09 -17.29 -8.22
CA GLU A 52 -17.35 -16.04 -8.40
C GLU A 52 -17.90 -14.95 -7.47
N ALA A 53 -17.00 -14.15 -6.90
CA ALA A 53 -17.32 -12.97 -6.13
C ALA A 53 -16.40 -11.81 -6.58
N LEU A 54 -16.93 -10.60 -6.51
CA LEU A 54 -16.19 -9.38 -6.80
C LEU A 54 -15.70 -8.75 -5.50
N VAL A 55 -14.39 -8.55 -5.40
CA VAL A 55 -13.76 -7.79 -4.32
C VAL A 55 -13.31 -6.46 -4.88
N MET A 56 -13.94 -5.38 -4.40
CA MET A 56 -13.56 -4.02 -4.73
C MET A 56 -12.81 -3.41 -3.56
N VAL A 57 -11.55 -3.06 -3.79
CA VAL A 57 -10.68 -2.45 -2.79
C VAL A 57 -10.41 -1.01 -3.17
N ARG A 58 -10.58 -0.09 -2.22
CA ARG A 58 -10.36 1.34 -2.39
C ARG A 58 -9.43 1.85 -1.31
N VAL A 59 -8.45 2.64 -1.72
CA VAL A 59 -7.39 3.13 -0.85
C VAL A 59 -7.24 4.64 -1.00
N GLN A 60 -7.36 5.34 0.12
CA GLN A 60 -7.06 6.76 0.24
C GLN A 60 -5.89 6.95 1.22
N PRO A 61 -4.67 7.24 0.73
CA PRO A 61 -3.56 7.58 1.61
C PRO A 61 -3.80 8.96 2.22
N GLU A 62 -3.50 9.11 3.50
CA GLU A 62 -3.48 10.42 4.18
C GLU A 62 -2.33 11.31 3.68
N SER A 63 -1.23 10.73 3.20
CA SER A 63 -0.13 11.46 2.59
C SER A 63 0.69 10.63 1.61
N GLY A 64 1.25 11.29 0.59
CA GLY A 64 2.22 10.70 -0.33
C GLY A 64 1.61 9.81 -1.41
N TYR A 65 2.50 9.22 -2.22
CA TYR A 65 2.17 8.27 -3.27
C TYR A 65 3.13 7.09 -3.20
N SER A 66 2.59 5.88 -3.04
CA SER A 66 3.37 4.65 -3.00
C SER A 66 2.88 3.65 -4.04
N ILE A 67 3.67 2.60 -4.26
CA ILE A 67 3.18 1.40 -4.91
C ILE A 67 2.63 0.51 -3.81
N PHE A 68 1.36 0.13 -3.95
CA PHE A 68 0.71 -0.80 -3.06
C PHE A 68 0.62 -2.17 -3.71
N TYR A 69 0.75 -3.22 -2.91
CA TYR A 69 0.43 -4.57 -3.33
C TYR A 69 -0.73 -5.09 -2.51
N LEU A 70 -1.71 -5.66 -3.19
CA LEU A 70 -2.91 -6.22 -2.60
C LEU A 70 -2.77 -7.74 -2.45
N TYR A 71 -3.17 -8.22 -1.29
CA TYR A 71 -3.35 -9.64 -1.00
C TYR A 71 -4.80 -9.86 -0.56
N VAL A 72 -5.41 -10.92 -1.04
CA VAL A 72 -6.77 -11.31 -0.67
C VAL A 72 -6.72 -12.74 -0.17
N PHE A 73 -7.29 -12.98 1.00
CA PHE A 73 -7.39 -14.29 1.61
C PHE A 73 -8.84 -14.63 1.86
N TYR A 74 -9.16 -15.92 1.81
CA TYR A 74 -10.45 -16.47 2.19
C TYR A 74 -10.21 -17.54 3.24
N ASP A 75 -10.78 -17.35 4.44
CA ASP A 75 -10.52 -18.18 5.62
C ASP A 75 -9.02 -18.39 5.92
N GLY A 76 -8.20 -17.37 5.65
CA GLY A 76 -6.76 -17.41 5.81
C GLY A 76 -5.98 -18.11 4.69
N ALA A 77 -6.65 -18.71 3.70
CA ALA A 77 -6.01 -19.23 2.49
C ALA A 77 -5.83 -18.11 1.45
N PRO A 78 -4.65 -17.96 0.82
CA PRO A 78 -4.44 -16.92 -0.18
C PRO A 78 -5.23 -17.20 -1.46
N LEU A 79 -6.00 -16.21 -1.92
CA LEU A 79 -6.68 -16.23 -3.23
C LEU A 79 -5.94 -15.37 -4.25
N ILE A 80 -5.47 -14.19 -3.83
CA ILE A 80 -4.69 -13.28 -4.65
C ILE A 80 -3.41 -12.93 -3.90
N GLU A 81 -2.28 -13.11 -4.56
CA GLU A 81 -0.98 -12.79 -4.03
C GLU A 81 -0.37 -11.60 -4.76
N ARG A 82 -0.10 -10.53 -4.00
CA ARG A 82 0.76 -9.41 -4.40
C ARG A 82 0.36 -8.73 -5.72
N GLN A 83 -0.92 -8.41 -5.87
CA GLN A 83 -1.42 -7.66 -7.03
C GLN A 83 -1.02 -6.17 -6.93
N PRO A 84 -0.23 -5.61 -7.87
CA PRO A 84 0.18 -4.21 -7.80
C PRO A 84 -1.01 -3.28 -8.01
N SER A 85 -0.97 -2.10 -7.40
CA SER A 85 -1.91 -1.02 -7.67
C SER A 85 -1.77 -0.52 -9.10
N GLU A 86 -2.89 -0.27 -9.77
CA GLU A 86 -2.88 0.56 -10.97
C GLU A 86 -2.50 2.00 -10.56
N GLU A 87 -1.46 2.54 -11.21
CA GLU A 87 -0.94 3.87 -10.88
C GLU A 87 -1.93 4.93 -11.41
N ALA A 88 -2.64 5.60 -10.49
CA ALA A 88 -3.40 6.78 -10.85
C ALA A 88 -2.44 7.95 -11.08
N TRP A 89 -2.40 8.48 -12.30
CA TRP A 89 -1.55 9.62 -12.62
C TRP A 89 -1.92 10.85 -11.77
N TRP A 90 -0.91 11.62 -11.35
CA TRP A 90 -1.05 12.76 -10.41
C TRP A 90 -2.10 13.82 -10.81
N TRP A 91 -2.45 13.93 -12.10
CA TRP A 91 -3.49 14.84 -12.59
C TRP A 91 -4.92 14.26 -12.48
N GLU A 92 -5.10 12.96 -12.26
CA GLU A 92 -6.41 12.31 -12.06
C GLU A 92 -6.84 12.28 -10.58
N LEU A 93 -5.90 12.50 -9.66
CA LEU A 93 -6.10 12.40 -8.22
C LEU A 93 -6.88 13.58 -7.61
N THR A 94 -6.93 14.72 -8.30
CA THR A 94 -7.66 15.90 -7.82
C THR A 94 -9.18 15.78 -7.96
N SER A 95 -9.67 14.80 -8.73
CA SER A 95 -11.10 14.56 -8.95
C SER A 95 -11.58 13.18 -8.47
N LYS A 96 -10.66 12.25 -8.15
CA LYS A 96 -11.01 10.92 -7.62
C LYS A 96 -11.11 10.95 -6.10
N ARG A 97 -12.13 10.26 -5.57
CA ARG A 97 -12.37 10.07 -4.13
C ARG A 97 -11.35 9.11 -3.47
N TYR A 98 -10.60 8.36 -4.29
CA TYR A 98 -9.61 7.37 -3.88
C TYR A 98 -8.36 7.46 -4.77
N ALA A 99 -7.19 7.18 -4.22
CA ALA A 99 -5.93 7.23 -4.96
C ALA A 99 -5.56 5.91 -5.64
N TYR A 100 -5.97 4.78 -5.07
CA TYR A 100 -5.74 3.45 -5.65
C TYR A 100 -7.01 2.60 -5.55
N SER A 101 -7.19 1.73 -6.53
CA SER A 101 -8.35 0.84 -6.62
C SER A 101 -7.98 -0.49 -7.25
N TRP A 102 -8.63 -1.55 -6.77
CA TRP A 102 -8.64 -2.86 -7.40
C TRP A 102 -10.07 -3.34 -7.50
N ASP A 103 -10.43 -3.88 -8.65
CA ASP A 103 -11.67 -4.61 -8.88
C ASP A 103 -11.27 -6.02 -9.31
N LEU A 104 -11.40 -6.97 -8.40
CA LEU A 104 -10.91 -8.33 -8.57
C LEU A 104 -12.04 -9.33 -8.53
N GLU A 105 -12.10 -10.17 -9.55
CA GLU A 105 -12.94 -11.35 -9.54
C GLU A 105 -12.17 -12.48 -8.85
N ILE A 106 -12.75 -13.04 -7.78
CA ILE A 106 -12.20 -14.16 -7.03
C ILE A 106 -13.15 -15.35 -7.08
N THR A 107 -12.61 -16.57 -7.05
CA THR A 107 -13.42 -17.79 -6.93
C THR A 107 -13.39 -18.27 -5.49
N ILE A 108 -14.55 -18.36 -4.87
CA ILE A 108 -14.67 -18.92 -3.51
C ILE A 108 -14.41 -20.43 -3.59
N PRO A 109 -13.47 -20.99 -2.81
CA PRO A 109 -13.20 -22.42 -2.84
C PRO A 109 -14.46 -23.26 -2.54
N ALA A 110 -14.75 -24.25 -3.39
CA ALA A 110 -15.93 -25.12 -3.24
C ALA A 110 -15.88 -26.01 -1.99
N ASP A 111 -14.68 -26.31 -1.50
CA ASP A 111 -14.43 -27.15 -0.33
C ASP A 111 -14.57 -26.40 1.00
N SER A 112 -14.93 -25.11 0.99
CA SER A 112 -15.16 -24.40 2.26
C SER A 112 -16.35 -25.04 2.98
N MET A 113 -16.16 -25.39 4.25
CA MET A 113 -17.20 -26.07 5.03
C MET A 113 -18.25 -25.06 5.48
N SER A 114 -19.51 -25.49 5.63
CA SER A 114 -20.58 -24.63 6.15
C SER A 114 -20.16 -23.90 7.44
N GLY A 115 -20.23 -22.58 7.44
CA GLY A 115 -19.86 -21.74 8.57
C GLY A 115 -19.81 -20.26 8.18
N ASN A 116 -19.39 -19.41 9.12
CA ASN A 116 -19.06 -18.03 8.79
C ASN A 116 -17.68 -18.03 8.12
N HIS A 117 -17.63 -17.49 6.90
CA HIS A 117 -16.40 -17.34 6.14
C HIS A 117 -15.94 -15.89 6.20
N THR A 118 -14.64 -15.66 6.11
CA THR A 118 -14.07 -14.31 6.18
C THR A 118 -13.17 -14.04 4.99
N VAL A 119 -13.34 -12.88 4.37
CA VAL A 119 -12.40 -12.36 3.36
C VAL A 119 -11.49 -11.34 4.03
N ASP A 120 -10.20 -11.68 4.11
CA ASP A 120 -9.18 -10.77 4.62
C ASP A 120 -8.46 -10.08 3.47
N VAL A 121 -8.30 -8.76 3.57
CA VAL A 121 -7.57 -7.97 2.59
C VAL A 121 -6.37 -7.33 3.26
N TRP A 122 -5.18 -7.60 2.71
CA TRP A 122 -3.93 -7.02 3.20
C TRP A 122 -3.32 -6.13 2.13
N LEU A 123 -2.87 -4.95 2.54
CA LEU A 123 -2.13 -4.01 1.71
C LEU A 123 -0.69 -3.97 2.16
N GLU A 124 0.23 -4.27 1.25
CA GLU A 124 1.66 -4.13 1.44
C GLU A 124 2.14 -2.81 0.81
N TYR A 125 2.95 -2.07 1.56
CA TYR A 125 3.68 -0.90 1.05
C TYR A 125 4.99 -1.35 0.37
N ALA A 126 5.49 -0.56 -0.58
CA ALA A 126 6.80 -0.80 -1.22
C ALA A 126 8.01 -0.97 -0.25
N LEU A 127 7.85 -0.65 1.03
CA LEU A 127 8.85 -0.84 2.10
C LEU A 127 8.62 -2.12 2.96
N GLY A 128 7.69 -3.00 2.59
CA GLY A 128 7.43 -4.28 3.26
C GLY A 128 6.59 -4.20 4.55
N ARG A 129 5.83 -3.12 4.74
CA ARG A 129 4.85 -2.98 5.85
C ARG A 129 3.45 -3.37 5.38
N PHE A 130 2.60 -3.83 6.29
CA PHE A 130 1.25 -4.30 5.98
C PHE A 130 0.16 -3.53 6.75
N ILE A 131 -0.96 -3.27 6.08
CA ILE A 131 -2.25 -2.90 6.69
C ILE A 131 -3.23 -4.03 6.42
N LYS A 132 -3.95 -4.47 7.45
CA LYS A 132 -4.99 -5.51 7.38
C LYS A 132 -6.37 -4.86 7.53
N CYS A 133 -7.31 -5.27 6.69
CA CYS A 133 -8.74 -5.02 6.88
C CYS A 133 -9.50 -6.33 6.66
N GLU A 134 -10.50 -6.59 7.51
CA GLU A 134 -11.37 -7.76 7.41
C GLU A 134 -12.69 -7.31 6.76
N ALA A 135 -13.10 -8.00 5.71
CA ALA A 135 -14.43 -7.87 5.13
C ALA A 135 -15.23 -9.10 5.54
N THR A 136 -16.22 -8.88 6.41
CA THR A 136 -17.23 -9.87 6.81
C THR A 136 -18.49 -9.71 6.00
#